data_AF-A0A346XT90-F1
#
_entry.id   AF-A0A346XT90-F1
#
_cell.length_a   1.000
_cell.length_b   1.000
_cell.length_c   1.000
_cell.angle_alpha   90.00
_cell.angle_beta   90.00
_cell.angle_gamma   90.00
#
_symmetry.space_group_name_H-M   'P 1'
#
loop_
_entity.id
_entity.type
_entity.pdbx_description
1 polymer ?
#
loop_
_entity_poly.entity_id
_entity_poly.type
_entity_poly.pdbx_seq_one_letter_code
_entity_poly.pdbx_strand_id
1 'polypeptide(L)'
;MALGLPDVAVGSWTHPDGHTGCTVVLPPKGSMGACAVRGGAPGTREAAALGPGGQGTECHAVFLSGGSAFGLAVGDGVARWSEAHGRGYDRFVTPVPVVAGAIVFDLHRRGADRPDADSGWAACEAARFADPEQGRVGVGAGCTVAKSSGFQHIRPGGQGWAVVRGGGVTVGALMAVNALGNVLAEDGSFLAGPERGSPKDVDGYPFTDLAPPPRANTVIGCLVTDAAMTKGQASRAADLAHNGIARTIEPAHTAFDGDALFLLTTQAREVPNASDLVATLAARAVAEAIRSAVRAAAGQPLAVPDDVLAAMQAAQKDDR
;
A
#
# COMPACT_ATOMS: atom_id res chain seq x y z
N MET A 1 3.03 17.78 8.80
CA MET A 1 3.68 16.61 9.40
C MET A 1 3.21 15.42 8.61
N ALA A 2 4.10 14.71 7.94
CA ALA A 2 3.69 13.57 7.13
C ALA A 2 3.12 12.47 8.04
N LEU A 3 1.93 11.96 7.70
CA LEU A 3 1.25 10.88 8.41
C LEU A 3 1.09 11.18 9.92
N GLY A 4 0.98 12.46 10.26
CA GLY A 4 0.74 12.92 11.62
C GLY A 4 1.94 12.94 12.56
N LEU A 5 3.15 12.56 12.10
CA LEU A 5 4.38 12.55 12.89
C LEU A 5 5.42 13.56 12.34
N PRO A 6 6.13 14.31 13.19
CA PRO A 6 7.01 15.40 12.75
C PRO A 6 8.26 14.92 12.00
N ASP A 7 8.84 13.80 12.42
CA ASP A 7 10.13 13.32 11.90
C ASP A 7 10.00 12.20 10.85
N VAL A 8 8.78 11.96 10.38
CA VAL A 8 8.52 11.07 9.24
C VAL A 8 8.50 11.91 7.97
N ALA A 9 9.24 11.49 6.95
CA ALA A 9 9.17 12.06 5.62
C ALA A 9 8.56 11.08 4.63
N VAL A 10 7.81 11.58 3.66
CA VAL A 10 7.25 10.80 2.56
C VAL A 10 7.58 11.47 1.24
N GLY A 11 8.04 10.68 0.27
CA GLY A 11 8.34 11.15 -1.07
C GLY A 11 7.76 10.21 -2.13
N SER A 12 7.37 10.77 -3.26
CA SER A 12 6.78 10.02 -4.36
C SER A 12 7.49 10.35 -5.67
N TRP A 13 7.59 9.36 -6.54
CA TRP A 13 7.91 9.55 -7.94
C TRP A 13 6.78 8.95 -8.79
N THR A 14 6.30 9.72 -9.76
CA THR A 14 5.29 9.28 -10.72
C THR A 14 5.93 9.28 -12.10
N HIS A 15 5.77 8.17 -12.82
CA HIS A 15 6.26 8.09 -14.19
C HIS A 15 5.54 9.15 -15.05
N PRO A 16 6.20 9.80 -16.03
CA PRO A 16 5.60 10.90 -16.78
C PRO A 16 4.31 10.56 -17.55
N ASP A 17 4.07 9.29 -17.88
CA ASP A 17 2.80 8.86 -18.49
C ASP A 17 1.64 8.78 -17.48
N GLY A 18 1.92 8.89 -16.18
CA GLY A 18 0.93 8.84 -15.09
C GLY A 18 0.35 7.45 -14.83
N HIS A 19 0.95 6.38 -15.36
CA HIS A 19 0.39 5.03 -15.29
C HIS A 19 1.07 4.14 -14.24
N THR A 20 2.19 4.57 -13.69
CA THR A 20 2.92 3.85 -12.63
C THR A 20 3.76 4.82 -11.79
N GLY A 21 4.34 4.33 -10.70
CA GLY A 21 5.20 5.11 -9.83
C GLY A 21 5.55 4.40 -8.54
N CYS A 22 6.23 5.10 -7.65
CA CYS A 22 6.60 4.58 -6.33
C CYS A 22 6.51 5.68 -5.26
N THR A 23 6.33 5.25 -4.01
CA THR A 23 6.23 6.11 -2.84
C THR A 23 7.06 5.53 -1.70
N VAL A 24 7.88 6.36 -1.07
CA VAL A 24 8.82 5.97 -0.02
C VAL A 24 8.49 6.70 1.28
N VAL A 25 8.41 5.95 2.37
CA VAL A 25 8.27 6.45 3.74
C VAL A 25 9.61 6.31 4.45
N LEU A 26 10.15 7.44 4.93
CA LEU A 26 11.42 7.54 5.64
C LEU A 26 11.14 7.91 7.11
N PRO A 27 11.27 6.96 8.05
CA PRO A 27 11.09 7.23 9.47
C PRO A 27 12.32 7.93 10.08
N PRO A 28 12.24 8.47 11.31
CA PRO A 28 13.42 8.90 12.04
C PRO A 28 14.34 7.71 12.38
N LYS A 29 15.59 8.02 12.75
CA LYS A 29 16.55 7.04 13.26
C LYS A 29 16.01 6.35 14.52
N GLY A 30 16.27 5.06 14.66
CA GLY A 30 15.82 4.22 15.77
C GLY A 30 14.42 3.64 15.57
N SER A 31 13.79 3.86 14.42
CA SER A 31 12.45 3.34 14.16
C SER A 31 12.42 1.84 13.93
N MET A 32 11.70 1.09 14.77
CA MET A 32 11.51 -0.35 14.58
C MET A 32 10.48 -0.62 13.49
N GLY A 33 10.78 -1.60 12.63
CA GLY A 33 9.87 -2.08 11.58
C GLY A 33 9.23 -3.43 11.89
N ALA A 34 7.96 -3.57 11.52
CA ALA A 34 7.24 -4.84 11.48
C ALA A 34 6.44 -4.96 10.17
N CYS A 35 6.07 -6.17 9.77
CA CYS A 35 5.17 -6.37 8.63
C CYS A 35 4.23 -7.57 8.81
N ALA A 36 3.10 -7.51 8.11
CA ALA A 36 2.20 -8.63 7.90
C ALA A 36 1.87 -8.75 6.41
N VAL A 37 1.89 -9.99 5.92
CA VAL A 37 1.51 -10.35 4.54
C VAL A 37 0.33 -11.31 4.64
N ARG A 38 -0.75 -11.02 3.93
CA ARG A 38 -2.01 -11.78 4.01
C ARG A 38 -2.57 -12.21 2.67
N GLY A 39 -2.28 -11.46 1.60
CA GLY A 39 -2.68 -11.86 0.25
C GLY A 39 -1.97 -13.13 -0.23
N GLY A 40 -2.61 -13.89 -1.12
CA GLY A 40 -2.06 -15.13 -1.69
C GLY A 40 -0.99 -14.96 -2.76
N ALA A 41 -0.82 -13.75 -3.33
CA ALA A 41 0.15 -13.47 -4.39
C ALA A 41 1.07 -12.27 -4.06
N PRO A 42 1.77 -12.28 -2.91
CA PRO A 42 2.55 -11.13 -2.47
C PRO A 42 3.84 -10.97 -3.29
N GLY A 43 4.22 -9.71 -3.50
CA GLY A 43 5.56 -9.34 -3.94
C GLY A 43 6.17 -8.39 -2.91
N THR A 44 7.21 -8.84 -2.22
CA THR A 44 7.79 -8.08 -1.11
C THR A 44 9.32 -8.14 -1.12
N ARG A 45 9.94 -7.10 -0.55
CA ARG A 45 11.37 -7.03 -0.24
C ARG A 45 11.53 -6.92 1.28
N GLU A 46 12.47 -7.69 1.83
CA GLU A 46 12.84 -7.72 3.26
C GLU A 46 11.69 -7.97 4.25
N ALA A 47 10.53 -8.45 3.80
CA ALA A 47 9.42 -8.81 4.68
C ALA A 47 9.81 -9.86 5.73
N ALA A 48 10.68 -10.82 5.39
CA ALA A 48 11.17 -11.80 6.36
C ALA A 48 11.94 -11.16 7.53
N ALA A 49 12.71 -10.09 7.28
CA ALA A 49 13.42 -9.36 8.33
C ALA A 49 12.47 -8.53 9.21
N LEU A 50 11.36 -8.07 8.64
CA LEU A 50 10.32 -7.33 9.36
C LEU A 50 9.26 -8.24 10.02
N GLY A 51 9.22 -9.52 9.66
CA GLY A 51 8.31 -10.49 10.25
C GLY A 51 8.61 -10.79 11.73
N PRO A 52 7.74 -11.55 12.41
CA PRO A 52 7.84 -11.80 13.85
C PRO A 52 9.11 -12.54 14.27
N GLY A 53 9.70 -13.35 13.39
CA GLY A 53 10.98 -14.04 13.61
C GLY A 53 12.22 -13.22 13.24
N GLY A 54 12.04 -12.01 12.72
CA GLY A 54 13.14 -11.15 12.29
C GLY A 54 13.91 -10.55 13.47
N GLN A 55 15.24 -10.57 13.39
CA GLN A 55 16.15 -10.01 14.40
C GLN A 55 16.32 -8.48 14.27
N GLY A 56 15.82 -7.86 13.20
CA GLY A 56 16.01 -6.44 12.92
C GLY A 56 15.29 -5.55 13.92
N THR A 57 16.05 -4.68 14.59
CA THR A 57 15.58 -3.70 15.58
C THR A 57 15.13 -2.38 14.95
N GLU A 58 15.66 -2.04 13.77
CA GLU A 58 15.43 -0.80 13.04
C GLU A 58 15.12 -1.07 11.54
N CYS A 59 14.18 -0.31 10.99
CA CYS A 59 13.86 -0.25 9.57
C CYS A 59 14.05 1.19 9.07
N HIS A 60 14.77 1.36 7.97
CA HIS A 60 15.29 2.67 7.58
C HIS A 60 14.45 3.36 6.50
N ALA A 61 13.67 2.56 5.76
CA ALA A 61 12.71 3.01 4.77
C ALA A 61 11.70 1.90 4.46
N VAL A 62 10.48 2.30 4.09
CA VAL A 62 9.50 1.43 3.43
C VAL A 62 9.15 2.04 2.07
N PHE A 63 9.24 1.26 0.99
CA PHE A 63 8.75 1.67 -0.32
C PHE A 63 7.50 0.88 -0.73
N LEU A 64 6.62 1.54 -1.46
CA LEU A 64 5.46 0.97 -2.13
C LEU A 64 5.63 1.29 -3.62
N SER A 65 5.49 0.31 -4.51
CA SER A 65 5.77 0.52 -5.93
C SER A 65 4.77 -0.16 -6.86
N GLY A 66 4.53 0.47 -8.01
CA GLY A 66 4.01 -0.21 -9.20
C GLY A 66 5.06 -1.11 -9.85
N GLY A 67 4.76 -1.59 -11.05
CA GLY A 67 5.67 -2.39 -11.87
C GLY A 67 5.66 -3.88 -11.59
N SER A 68 4.79 -4.37 -10.71
CA SER A 68 4.81 -5.76 -10.23
C SER A 68 6.22 -6.18 -9.79
N ALA A 69 6.60 -7.45 -9.97
CA ALA A 69 7.87 -8.02 -9.47
C ALA A 69 9.11 -7.18 -9.81
N PHE A 70 9.08 -6.47 -10.95
CA PHE A 70 10.15 -5.60 -11.39
C PHE A 70 10.30 -4.34 -10.53
N GLY A 71 9.19 -3.82 -10.00
CA GLY A 71 9.17 -2.66 -9.10
C GLY A 71 9.91 -2.90 -7.78
N LEU A 72 10.26 -4.14 -7.45
CA LEU A 72 11.16 -4.43 -6.31
C LEU A 72 12.54 -3.78 -6.48
N ALA A 73 12.93 -3.43 -7.71
CA ALA A 73 14.16 -2.69 -8.02
C ALA A 73 14.19 -1.28 -7.40
N VAL A 74 13.03 -0.68 -7.09
CA VAL A 74 12.94 0.59 -6.33
C VAL A 74 13.71 0.50 -5.02
N GLY A 75 13.69 -0.66 -4.36
CA GLY A 75 14.41 -0.90 -3.12
C GLY A 75 15.93 -0.71 -3.22
N ASP A 76 16.53 -0.97 -4.40
CA ASP A 76 17.97 -0.75 -4.61
C ASP A 76 18.30 0.75 -4.65
N GLY A 77 17.44 1.55 -5.26
CA GLY A 77 17.52 3.00 -5.25
C GLY A 77 17.45 3.60 -3.86
N VAL A 78 16.45 3.16 -3.09
CA VAL A 78 16.24 3.58 -1.70
C VAL A 78 17.40 3.15 -0.80
N ALA A 79 17.96 1.96 -1.01
CA ALA A 79 19.13 1.48 -0.28
C ALA A 79 20.38 2.33 -0.59
N ARG A 80 20.66 2.59 -1.88
CA ARG A 80 21.76 3.47 -2.31
C ARG A 80 21.61 4.88 -1.74
N TRP A 81 20.39 5.43 -1.77
CA TRP A 81 20.11 6.75 -1.21
C TRP A 81 20.35 6.76 0.31
N SER A 82 19.86 5.73 1.01
CA SER A 82 20.04 5.59 2.45
C SER A 82 21.51 5.49 2.84
N GLU A 83 22.30 4.68 2.12
CA GLU A 83 23.75 4.57 2.31
C GLU A 83 24.44 5.93 2.15
N ALA A 84 24.17 6.64 1.04
CA ALA A 84 24.75 7.95 0.74
C ALA A 84 24.41 9.02 1.80
N HIS A 85 23.31 8.84 2.54
CA HIS A 85 22.85 9.74 3.60
C HIS A 85 23.16 9.22 5.01
N GLY A 86 24.01 8.20 5.16
CA GLY A 86 24.41 7.71 6.48
C GLY A 86 23.30 6.97 7.24
N ARG A 87 22.28 6.48 6.54
CA ARG A 87 21.10 5.81 7.12
C ARG A 87 21.26 4.30 6.96
N GLY A 88 21.44 3.61 8.09
CA GLY A 88 21.64 2.16 8.11
C GLY A 88 22.21 1.71 9.45
N TYR A 89 22.29 0.39 9.65
CA TYR A 89 23.12 -0.14 10.72
C TYR A 89 24.57 0.19 10.45
N ASP A 90 25.26 0.77 11.43
CA ASP A 90 26.69 0.97 11.34
C ASP A 90 27.40 -0.39 11.33
N ARG A 91 28.06 -0.71 10.21
CA ARG A 91 28.81 -1.95 10.01
C ARG A 91 30.29 -1.70 9.75
N PHE A 92 30.90 -0.77 10.48
CA PHE A 92 32.33 -0.42 10.44
C PHE A 92 32.84 0.18 9.11
N VAL A 93 32.36 -0.30 7.96
CA VAL A 93 32.81 0.10 6.61
C VAL A 93 31.78 0.94 5.86
N THR A 94 30.49 0.69 6.09
CA THR A 94 29.38 1.45 5.48
C THR A 94 28.10 1.23 6.29
N PRO A 95 27.16 2.19 6.34
CA PRO A 95 25.80 1.94 6.80
C PRO A 95 25.10 0.88 5.93
N VAL A 96 24.52 -0.14 6.56
CA VAL A 96 23.71 -1.16 5.87
C VAL A 96 22.23 -0.92 6.18
N PRO A 97 21.46 -0.32 5.25
CA PRO A 97 20.04 -0.06 5.46
C PRO A 97 19.21 -1.33 5.31
N VAL A 98 18.18 -1.44 6.15
CA VAL A 98 17.03 -2.32 5.96
C VAL A 98 15.97 -1.54 5.22
N VAL A 99 15.68 -1.96 3.99
CA VAL A 99 14.72 -1.32 3.09
C VAL A 99 13.66 -2.33 2.71
N ALA A 100 12.51 -2.23 3.38
CA ALA A 100 11.38 -3.10 3.14
C ALA A 100 10.42 -2.49 2.12
N GLY A 101 9.60 -3.31 1.50
CA GLY A 101 8.56 -2.78 0.63
C GLY A 101 7.71 -3.85 -0.02
N ALA A 102 6.69 -3.38 -0.72
CA ALA A 102 5.79 -4.22 -1.49
C ALA A 102 5.39 -3.55 -2.79
N ILE A 103 4.82 -4.37 -3.68
CA ILE A 103 4.50 -3.99 -5.05
C ILE A 103 3.04 -4.26 -5.39
N VAL A 104 2.49 -3.41 -6.27
CA VAL A 104 1.22 -3.66 -6.95
C VAL A 104 1.46 -4.04 -8.41
N PHE A 105 0.49 -4.69 -9.03
CA PHE A 105 0.47 -4.90 -10.47
C PHE A 105 -0.32 -3.78 -11.16
N ASP A 106 0.37 -2.99 -11.98
CA ASP A 106 -0.19 -1.91 -12.82
C ASP A 106 0.39 -1.95 -14.26
N LEU A 107 0.85 -3.13 -14.70
CA LEU A 107 1.43 -3.30 -16.03
C LEU A 107 0.33 -3.44 -17.09
N HIS A 108 0.15 -2.43 -17.93
CA HIS A 108 -0.91 -2.38 -18.94
C HIS A 108 -0.44 -2.57 -20.38
N ARG A 109 0.87 -2.49 -20.64
CA ARG A 109 1.45 -2.66 -21.99
C ARG A 109 2.78 -3.42 -21.92
N ARG A 110 3.02 -4.31 -22.89
CA ARG A 110 4.33 -4.99 -23.03
C ARG A 110 5.42 -3.97 -23.30
N GLY A 111 6.51 -4.06 -22.55
CA GLY A 111 7.67 -3.16 -22.69
C GLY A 111 7.42 -1.74 -22.18
N ALA A 112 6.36 -1.50 -21.41
CA ALA A 112 6.17 -0.22 -20.73
C ALA A 112 7.30 0.03 -19.71
N ASP A 113 7.68 1.30 -19.60
CA ASP A 113 8.56 1.76 -18.54
C ASP A 113 7.90 1.52 -17.18
N ARG A 114 8.74 1.31 -16.17
CA ARG A 114 8.33 0.83 -14.85
C ARG A 114 9.27 1.40 -13.78
N PRO A 115 8.82 1.48 -12.51
CA PRO A 115 9.69 1.92 -11.43
C PRO A 115 10.94 1.02 -11.32
N ASP A 116 12.09 1.65 -11.17
CA ASP A 116 13.41 1.06 -11.04
C ASP A 116 14.21 1.71 -9.89
N ALA A 117 15.50 1.43 -9.81
CA ALA A 117 16.36 2.00 -8.78
C ALA A 117 16.44 3.55 -8.86
N ASP A 118 16.47 4.14 -10.05
CA ASP A 118 16.58 5.59 -10.17
C ASP A 118 15.28 6.28 -9.73
N SER A 119 14.13 5.67 -10.02
CA SER A 119 12.85 6.14 -9.48
C SER A 119 12.79 6.08 -7.95
N GLY A 120 13.35 5.04 -7.32
CA GLY A 120 13.41 4.91 -5.87
C GLY A 120 14.31 5.96 -5.23
N TRP A 121 15.46 6.25 -5.84
CA TRP A 121 16.32 7.37 -5.43
C TRP A 121 15.58 8.71 -5.56
N ALA A 122 14.91 8.96 -6.69
CA ALA A 122 14.17 10.19 -6.93
C ALA A 122 13.02 10.38 -5.92
N ALA A 123 12.31 9.31 -5.56
CA ALA A 123 11.29 9.35 -4.52
C ALA A 123 11.88 9.73 -3.14
N CYS A 124 13.07 9.26 -2.79
CA CYS A 124 13.76 9.69 -1.58
C CYS A 124 14.16 11.17 -1.62
N GLU A 125 14.73 11.65 -2.74
CA GLU A 125 15.06 13.08 -2.94
C GLU A 125 13.81 13.97 -2.87
N ALA A 126 12.66 13.45 -3.30
CA ALA A 126 11.37 14.13 -3.23
C ALA A 126 10.73 14.08 -1.83
N ALA A 127 11.31 13.37 -0.86
CA ALA A 127 10.68 13.19 0.45
C ALA A 127 10.57 14.49 1.26
N ARG A 128 9.40 14.74 1.84
CA ARG A 128 9.10 15.92 2.66
C ARG A 128 8.43 15.52 3.97
N PHE A 129 8.54 16.36 4.99
CA PHE A 129 7.83 16.21 6.29
C PHE A 129 6.36 16.71 6.23
N ALA A 130 5.78 16.74 5.03
CA ALA A 130 4.40 17.09 4.75
C ALA A 130 3.66 15.86 4.22
N ASP A 131 2.35 15.83 4.40
CA ASP A 131 1.54 14.72 3.88
C ASP A 131 1.69 14.62 2.36
N PRO A 132 1.82 13.39 1.81
CA PRO A 132 1.96 13.21 0.37
C PRO A 132 0.65 13.53 -0.35
N GLU A 133 0.75 13.81 -1.63
CA GLU A 133 -0.41 13.94 -2.52
C GLU A 133 -1.19 12.61 -2.59
N GLN A 134 -2.51 12.69 -2.80
CA GLN A 134 -3.42 11.54 -2.88
C GLN A 134 -4.00 11.39 -4.28
N GLY A 135 -4.52 10.21 -4.61
CA GLY A 135 -5.09 9.88 -5.92
C GLY A 135 -4.07 9.17 -6.81
N ARG A 136 -4.07 9.45 -8.12
CA ARG A 136 -3.23 8.77 -9.11
C ARG A 136 -1.81 9.34 -9.19
N VAL A 137 -1.10 9.31 -8.07
CA VAL A 137 0.28 9.75 -7.93
C VAL A 137 1.10 8.71 -7.17
N GLY A 138 2.43 8.81 -7.24
CA GLY A 138 3.35 7.80 -6.70
C GLY A 138 2.95 6.38 -7.09
N VAL A 139 2.95 5.47 -6.12
CA VAL A 139 2.44 4.10 -6.27
C VAL A 139 0.97 4.01 -6.69
N GLY A 140 0.18 5.06 -6.42
CA GLY A 140 -1.24 5.14 -6.76
C GLY A 140 -1.53 5.34 -8.25
N ALA A 141 -0.55 5.75 -9.05
CA ALA A 141 -0.74 6.19 -10.44
C ALA A 141 -1.50 5.18 -11.33
N GLY A 142 -1.12 3.90 -11.21
CA GLY A 142 -1.71 2.78 -11.94
C GLY A 142 -2.71 1.93 -11.14
N CYS A 143 -3.02 2.31 -9.90
CA CYS A 143 -3.86 1.51 -9.02
C CYS A 143 -5.33 1.51 -9.48
N THR A 144 -5.97 0.34 -9.50
CA THR A 144 -7.38 0.15 -9.88
C THR A 144 -8.12 -0.79 -8.94
N VAL A 145 -9.45 -0.61 -8.80
CA VAL A 145 -10.31 -1.36 -7.87
C VAL A 145 -11.59 -1.88 -8.54
N ALA A 146 -12.41 -2.62 -7.79
CA ALA A 146 -13.74 -3.10 -8.21
C ALA A 146 -13.72 -4.07 -9.40
N LYS A 147 -12.73 -4.97 -9.41
CA LYS A 147 -12.52 -5.98 -10.45
C LYS A 147 -13.36 -7.24 -10.21
N SER A 148 -13.77 -7.51 -8.96
CA SER A 148 -14.59 -8.68 -8.59
C SER A 148 -16.00 -8.66 -9.19
N SER A 149 -16.53 -7.47 -9.48
CA SER A 149 -17.84 -7.29 -10.15
C SER A 149 -17.75 -7.28 -11.69
N GLY A 150 -16.54 -7.49 -12.25
CA GLY A 150 -16.26 -7.50 -13.68
C GLY A 150 -15.67 -6.20 -14.21
N PHE A 151 -14.96 -6.30 -15.34
CA PHE A 151 -14.05 -5.24 -15.80
C PHE A 151 -14.75 -3.94 -16.23
N GLN A 152 -16.05 -3.96 -16.48
CA GLN A 152 -16.87 -2.76 -16.69
C GLN A 152 -17.05 -1.90 -15.42
N HIS A 153 -16.81 -2.48 -14.24
CA HIS A 153 -16.90 -1.78 -12.96
C HIS A 153 -15.56 -1.27 -12.45
N ILE A 154 -14.45 -1.49 -13.18
CA ILE A 154 -13.14 -0.97 -12.76
C ILE A 154 -13.23 0.53 -12.52
N ARG A 155 -12.66 0.98 -11.40
CA ARG A 155 -12.48 2.40 -11.08
C ARG A 155 -11.03 2.69 -10.70
N PRO A 156 -10.58 3.96 -10.81
CA PRO A 156 -9.31 4.38 -10.23
C PRO A 156 -9.26 4.07 -8.73
N GLY A 157 -8.13 3.53 -8.26
CA GLY A 157 -7.89 3.20 -6.86
C GLY A 157 -7.04 4.24 -6.13
N GLY A 158 -5.86 4.54 -6.69
CA GLY A 158 -4.97 5.58 -6.18
C GLY A 158 -4.17 5.22 -4.93
N GLN A 159 -3.43 6.21 -4.42
CA GLN A 159 -2.84 6.22 -3.09
C GLN A 159 -3.58 7.21 -2.19
N GLY A 160 -3.64 6.93 -0.90
CA GLY A 160 -4.30 7.79 0.07
C GLY A 160 -3.74 7.60 1.46
N TRP A 161 -4.02 8.55 2.34
CA TRP A 161 -3.54 8.51 3.71
C TRP A 161 -4.60 8.97 4.70
N ALA A 162 -4.43 8.57 5.96
CA ALA A 162 -5.23 9.04 7.07
C ALA A 162 -4.41 9.03 8.37
N VAL A 163 -4.85 9.82 9.35
CA VAL A 163 -4.20 9.92 10.65
C VAL A 163 -5.26 9.82 11.73
N VAL A 164 -5.09 8.83 12.61
CA VAL A 164 -5.97 8.59 13.76
C VAL A 164 -5.16 8.76 15.04
N ARG A 165 -5.74 9.47 16.01
CA ARG A 165 -5.13 9.70 17.33
C ARG A 165 -6.01 9.16 18.43
N GLY A 166 -5.41 8.55 19.45
CA GLY A 166 -6.13 8.00 20.59
C GLY A 166 -5.20 7.40 21.62
N GLY A 167 -5.60 7.40 22.89
CA GLY A 167 -4.79 6.80 23.96
C GLY A 167 -3.37 7.36 24.10
N GLY A 168 -3.15 8.62 23.68
CA GLY A 168 -1.84 9.28 23.76
C GLY A 168 -0.88 8.99 22.62
N VAL A 169 -1.28 8.24 21.58
CA VAL A 169 -0.46 7.93 20.41
C VAL A 169 -1.10 8.43 19.12
N THR A 170 -0.28 8.60 18.09
CA THR A 170 -0.68 8.89 16.72
C THR A 170 -0.41 7.67 15.85
N VAL A 171 -1.36 7.31 14.98
CA VAL A 171 -1.17 6.31 13.93
C VAL A 171 -1.53 6.92 12.59
N GLY A 172 -0.55 7.03 11.71
CA GLY A 172 -0.74 7.40 10.31
C GLY A 172 -0.71 6.18 9.40
N ALA A 173 -1.50 6.18 8.33
CA ALA A 173 -1.51 5.15 7.32
C ALA A 173 -1.35 5.77 5.94
N LEU A 174 -0.48 5.21 5.10
CA LEU A 174 -0.38 5.46 3.67
C LEU A 174 -0.69 4.16 2.92
N MET A 175 -1.66 4.19 2.03
CA MET A 175 -2.20 3.02 1.35
C MET A 175 -2.16 3.21 -0.17
N ALA A 176 -1.77 2.17 -0.89
CA ALA A 176 -1.97 2.03 -2.34
C ALA A 176 -3.06 1.00 -2.59
N VAL A 177 -4.10 1.37 -3.34
CA VAL A 177 -5.34 0.59 -3.42
C VAL A 177 -5.53 0.02 -4.82
N ASN A 178 -4.95 -1.15 -5.08
CA ASN A 178 -5.12 -1.87 -6.34
C ASN A 178 -5.97 -3.15 -6.14
N ALA A 179 -7.08 -3.04 -5.44
CA ALA A 179 -7.86 -4.17 -4.94
C ALA A 179 -8.55 -4.99 -6.04
N LEU A 180 -8.74 -6.29 -5.79
CA LEU A 180 -9.71 -7.09 -6.53
C LEU A 180 -11.12 -6.64 -6.19
N GLY A 181 -11.42 -6.52 -4.89
CA GLY A 181 -12.74 -6.22 -4.36
C GLY A 181 -13.25 -4.82 -4.66
N ASN A 182 -14.54 -4.65 -4.38
CA ASN A 182 -15.21 -3.36 -4.31
C ASN A 182 -14.78 -2.60 -3.06
N VAL A 183 -14.83 -1.26 -3.10
CA VAL A 183 -14.48 -0.41 -1.96
C VAL A 183 -15.74 0.15 -1.32
N LEU A 184 -15.88 -0.03 -0.01
CA LEU A 184 -17.03 0.35 0.80
C LEU A 184 -16.86 1.75 1.42
N ALA A 185 -17.93 2.54 1.36
CA ALA A 185 -18.10 3.77 2.13
C ALA A 185 -18.29 3.46 3.63
N GLU A 186 -18.47 4.51 4.43
CA GLU A 186 -18.75 4.41 5.86
C GLU A 186 -20.12 3.80 6.15
N ASP A 187 -21.11 4.04 5.28
CA ASP A 187 -22.48 3.53 5.40
C ASP A 187 -22.68 2.13 4.79
N GLY A 188 -21.60 1.53 4.27
CA GLY A 188 -21.63 0.23 3.60
C GLY A 188 -22.14 0.26 2.16
N SER A 189 -22.36 1.44 1.57
CA SER A 189 -22.50 1.58 0.11
C SER A 189 -21.16 1.39 -0.60
N PHE A 190 -21.16 1.17 -1.91
CA PHE A 190 -19.91 1.09 -2.69
C PHE A 190 -19.42 2.50 -3.08
N LEU A 191 -18.23 2.88 -2.61
CA LEU A 191 -17.45 4.01 -3.14
C LEU A 191 -16.89 3.69 -4.53
N ALA A 192 -16.49 2.43 -4.74
CA ALA A 192 -16.09 1.91 -6.04
C ALA A 192 -16.62 0.47 -6.17
N GLY A 193 -17.51 0.27 -7.13
CA GLY A 193 -18.24 -0.97 -7.32
C GLY A 193 -19.50 -0.74 -8.17
N PRO A 194 -20.32 -1.77 -8.40
CA PRO A 194 -21.67 -1.60 -8.92
C PRO A 194 -22.53 -0.77 -7.94
N GLU A 195 -23.72 -0.34 -8.36
CA GLU A 195 -24.68 0.27 -7.44
C GLU A 195 -25.29 -0.84 -6.56
N ARG A 196 -25.10 -0.74 -5.24
CA ARG A 196 -25.52 -1.77 -4.27
C ARG A 196 -27.05 -1.90 -4.24
N GLY A 197 -27.55 -3.13 -4.33
CA GLY A 197 -28.98 -3.44 -4.42
C GLY A 197 -29.64 -3.21 -5.78
N SER A 198 -28.88 -2.79 -6.81
CA SER A 198 -29.40 -2.69 -8.17
C SER A 198 -29.50 -4.07 -8.84
N PRO A 199 -30.28 -4.25 -9.93
CA PRO A 199 -30.21 -5.48 -10.74
C PRO A 199 -28.83 -5.74 -11.38
N LYS A 200 -27.93 -4.74 -11.33
CA LYS A 200 -26.51 -4.83 -11.73
C LYS A 200 -25.58 -5.04 -10.53
N ASP A 201 -26.12 -5.18 -9.33
CA ASP A 201 -25.47 -5.77 -8.16
C ASP A 201 -25.37 -7.28 -8.42
N VAL A 202 -24.62 -7.62 -9.48
CA VAL A 202 -24.31 -9.00 -9.81
C VAL A 202 -23.38 -9.49 -8.73
N ASP A 203 -23.70 -10.65 -8.17
CA ASP A 203 -22.81 -11.43 -7.32
C ASP A 203 -21.46 -11.58 -8.02
N GLY A 204 -20.49 -10.78 -7.61
CA GLY A 204 -19.10 -10.90 -8.05
C GLY A 204 -18.43 -12.07 -7.33
N TYR A 205 -17.14 -12.27 -7.59
CA TYR A 205 -16.36 -13.18 -6.74
C TYR A 205 -16.49 -12.76 -5.26
N PRO A 206 -16.71 -13.71 -4.32
CA PRO A 206 -16.57 -15.18 -4.47
C PRO A 206 -17.85 -15.94 -4.81
N PHE A 207 -18.97 -15.26 -5.04
CA PHE A 207 -20.27 -15.91 -5.27
C PHE A 207 -20.47 -16.35 -6.73
N THR A 208 -19.73 -15.74 -7.66
CA THR A 208 -19.60 -16.19 -9.05
C THR A 208 -18.12 -16.38 -9.39
N ASP A 209 -17.81 -17.39 -10.22
CA ASP A 209 -16.45 -17.60 -10.72
C ASP A 209 -16.01 -16.43 -11.61
N LEU A 210 -14.76 -16.00 -11.41
CA LEU A 210 -14.10 -15.07 -12.33
C LEU A 210 -13.37 -15.90 -13.40
N ALA A 211 -13.93 -15.93 -14.60
CA ALA A 211 -13.31 -16.52 -15.78
C ALA A 211 -13.03 -15.43 -16.83
N PRO A 212 -11.75 -15.13 -17.14
CA PRO A 212 -10.54 -15.50 -16.39
C PRO A 212 -10.39 -14.69 -15.08
N PRO A 213 -9.68 -15.20 -14.05
CA PRO A 213 -9.49 -14.47 -12.80
C PRO A 213 -8.57 -13.26 -13.03
N PRO A 214 -8.90 -12.07 -12.49
CA PRO A 214 -7.97 -10.94 -12.47
C PRO A 214 -6.75 -11.33 -11.63
N ARG A 215 -5.55 -11.38 -12.23
CA ARG A 215 -4.29 -11.73 -11.55
C ARG A 215 -3.41 -10.51 -11.24
N ALA A 216 -4.05 -9.39 -10.97
CA ALA A 216 -3.43 -8.07 -10.96
C ALA A 216 -3.95 -7.21 -9.80
N ASN A 217 -3.93 -7.75 -8.58
CA ASN A 217 -4.57 -7.10 -7.43
C ASN A 217 -3.69 -7.13 -6.19
N THR A 218 -3.65 -6.01 -5.48
CA THR A 218 -2.90 -5.85 -4.22
C THR A 218 -3.36 -4.59 -3.49
N VAL A 219 -3.54 -4.66 -2.17
CA VAL A 219 -3.61 -3.50 -1.28
C VAL A 219 -2.39 -3.50 -0.38
N ILE A 220 -1.50 -2.52 -0.57
CA ILE A 220 -0.26 -2.40 0.21
C ILE A 220 -0.21 -1.07 0.94
N GLY A 221 0.50 -1.04 2.06
CA GLY A 221 0.61 0.20 2.81
C GLY A 221 1.72 0.24 3.85
N CYS A 222 2.02 1.45 4.27
CA CYS A 222 2.93 1.75 5.36
C CYS A 222 2.19 2.52 6.45
N LEU A 223 2.25 1.99 7.67
CA LEU A 223 1.75 2.59 8.89
C LEU A 223 2.91 3.21 9.65
N VAL A 224 2.66 4.34 10.30
CA VAL A 224 3.62 4.96 11.21
C VAL A 224 2.98 5.26 12.56
N THR A 225 3.72 5.10 13.65
CA THR A 225 3.24 5.46 14.99
C THR A 225 4.38 5.91 15.90
N ASP A 226 4.05 6.72 16.91
CA ASP A 226 4.97 7.10 17.97
C ASP A 226 4.99 6.12 19.16
N ALA A 227 4.11 5.12 19.16
CA ALA A 227 4.03 4.11 20.22
C ALA A 227 5.26 3.19 20.27
N ALA A 228 5.94 3.12 21.41
CA ALA A 228 6.99 2.16 21.68
C ALA A 228 6.42 0.74 21.82
N MET A 229 7.04 -0.20 21.13
CA MET A 229 6.59 -1.60 21.05
C MET A 229 7.77 -2.53 20.84
N THR A 230 7.66 -3.75 21.37
CA THR A 230 8.53 -4.87 21.00
C THR A 230 8.18 -5.39 19.61
N LYS A 231 9.08 -6.19 19.00
CA LYS A 231 8.85 -6.81 17.69
C LYS A 231 7.57 -7.63 17.63
N GLY A 232 7.27 -8.40 18.68
CA GLY A 232 6.06 -9.20 18.77
C GLY A 232 4.79 -8.34 18.80
N GLN A 233 4.80 -7.25 19.59
CA GLN A 233 3.69 -6.30 19.66
C GLN A 233 3.48 -5.57 18.33
N ALA A 234 4.55 -5.07 17.71
CA ALA A 234 4.47 -4.39 16.43
C ALA A 234 4.02 -5.33 15.30
N SER A 235 4.50 -6.57 15.28
CA SER A 235 4.07 -7.59 14.30
C SER A 235 2.59 -7.92 14.46
N ARG A 236 2.12 -8.06 15.70
CA ARG A 236 0.70 -8.24 16.01
C ARG A 236 -0.14 -7.04 15.58
N ALA A 237 0.32 -5.82 15.84
CA ALA A 237 -0.39 -4.61 15.43
C ALA A 237 -0.48 -4.48 13.90
N ALA A 238 0.62 -4.75 13.18
CA ALA A 238 0.65 -4.77 11.71
C ALA A 238 -0.33 -5.81 11.14
N ASP A 239 -0.37 -7.01 11.73
CA ASP A 239 -1.31 -8.06 11.35
C ASP A 239 -2.76 -7.61 11.54
N LEU A 240 -3.12 -7.15 12.73
CA LEU A 240 -4.50 -6.74 13.03
C LEU A 240 -4.93 -5.47 12.29
N ALA A 241 -3.99 -4.67 11.76
CA ALA A 241 -4.32 -3.52 10.92
C ALA A 241 -4.98 -3.94 9.59
N HIS A 242 -4.78 -5.18 9.13
CA HIS A 242 -5.49 -5.75 7.97
C HIS A 242 -7.02 -5.75 8.15
N ASN A 243 -7.52 -5.70 9.40
CA ASN A 243 -8.95 -5.52 9.64
C ASN A 243 -9.49 -4.22 9.02
N GLY A 244 -8.65 -3.20 8.80
CA GLY A 244 -9.05 -2.00 8.05
C GLY A 244 -9.31 -2.28 6.57
N ILE A 245 -8.51 -3.14 5.95
CA ILE A 245 -8.72 -3.63 4.57
C ILE A 245 -10.05 -4.39 4.53
N ALA A 246 -10.23 -5.39 5.40
CA ALA A 246 -11.45 -6.20 5.41
C ALA A 246 -12.74 -5.41 5.72
N ARG A 247 -12.66 -4.27 6.42
CA ARG A 247 -13.81 -3.36 6.67
C ARG A 247 -14.15 -2.46 5.48
N THR A 248 -13.25 -2.35 4.51
CA THR A 248 -13.39 -1.39 3.40
C THR A 248 -13.34 -2.04 2.03
N ILE A 249 -12.94 -3.30 1.93
CA ILE A 249 -12.76 -4.00 0.66
C ILE A 249 -13.50 -5.33 0.70
N GLU A 250 -14.31 -5.58 -0.32
CA GLU A 250 -15.15 -6.78 -0.42
C GLU A 250 -15.06 -7.41 -1.83
N PRO A 251 -14.54 -8.65 -1.95
CA PRO A 251 -13.76 -9.39 -0.95
C PRO A 251 -12.33 -8.83 -0.78
N ALA A 252 -11.75 -9.03 0.40
CA ALA A 252 -10.36 -8.71 0.73
C ALA A 252 -9.52 -9.99 0.91
N HIS A 253 -8.18 -9.87 0.86
CA HIS A 253 -7.22 -10.94 1.17
C HIS A 253 -7.43 -12.22 0.34
N THR A 254 -7.84 -12.07 -0.91
CA THR A 254 -8.09 -13.23 -1.76
C THR A 254 -6.78 -13.91 -2.15
N ALA A 255 -6.86 -15.13 -2.69
CA ALA A 255 -5.69 -15.82 -3.24
C ALA A 255 -5.03 -15.05 -4.40
N PHE A 256 -5.75 -14.10 -5.00
CA PHE A 256 -5.29 -13.27 -6.10
C PHE A 256 -4.75 -11.90 -5.67
N ASP A 257 -4.86 -11.56 -4.38
CA ASP A 257 -4.35 -10.31 -3.83
C ASP A 257 -2.92 -10.49 -3.29
N GLY A 258 -2.09 -9.46 -3.42
CA GLY A 258 -0.76 -9.39 -2.82
C GLY A 258 -0.69 -8.62 -1.50
N ASP A 259 -1.78 -8.56 -0.71
CA ASP A 259 -1.93 -7.64 0.41
C ASP A 259 -0.82 -7.73 1.47
N ALA A 260 -0.19 -6.59 1.76
CA ALA A 260 0.87 -6.48 2.76
C ALA A 260 0.90 -5.10 3.44
N LEU A 261 0.99 -5.09 4.77
CA LEU A 261 1.13 -3.89 5.58
C LEU A 261 2.48 -3.88 6.31
N PHE A 262 3.14 -2.73 6.26
CA PHE A 262 4.35 -2.44 7.04
C PHE A 262 4.00 -1.46 8.15
N LEU A 263 4.62 -1.60 9.31
CA LEU A 263 4.47 -0.69 10.44
C LEU A 263 5.85 -0.22 10.88
N LEU A 264 6.02 1.10 10.94
CA LEU A 264 7.18 1.79 11.49
C LEU A 264 6.77 2.46 12.80
N THR A 265 7.44 2.09 13.89
CA THR A 265 7.27 2.77 15.18
C THR A 265 8.49 3.64 15.44
N THR A 266 8.30 4.92 15.80
CA THR A 266 9.38 5.84 16.18
C THR A 266 9.86 5.64 17.62
N GLN A 267 9.21 4.75 18.38
CA GLN A 267 9.57 4.41 19.76
C GLN A 267 9.55 5.62 20.72
N ALA A 268 8.86 6.71 20.37
CA ALA A 268 8.89 7.96 21.13
C ALA A 268 7.97 7.97 22.37
N ARG A 269 7.00 7.06 22.47
CA ARG A 269 6.00 7.05 23.56
C ARG A 269 5.73 5.65 24.09
N GLU A 270 6.04 5.41 25.35
CA GLU A 270 5.54 4.24 26.05
C GLU A 270 4.07 4.42 26.43
N VAL A 271 3.24 3.42 26.12
CA VAL A 271 1.82 3.39 26.49
C VAL A 271 1.41 1.98 26.92
N PRO A 272 0.47 1.84 27.88
CA PRO A 272 -0.05 0.54 28.26
C PRO A 272 -0.79 -0.11 27.09
N ASN A 273 -0.67 -1.44 26.97
CA ASN A 273 -1.34 -2.23 25.94
C ASN A 273 -1.11 -1.71 24.51
N ALA A 274 0.10 -1.21 24.22
CA ALA A 274 0.44 -0.57 22.95
C ALA A 274 0.02 -1.38 21.71
N SER A 275 0.20 -2.71 21.74
CA SER A 275 -0.20 -3.59 20.64
C SER A 275 -1.69 -3.48 20.29
N ASP A 276 -2.59 -3.54 21.28
CA ASP A 276 -4.03 -3.54 21.04
C ASP A 276 -4.55 -2.13 20.70
N LEU A 277 -3.97 -1.12 21.35
CA LEU A 277 -4.26 0.28 21.05
C LEU A 277 -3.87 0.62 19.60
N VAL A 278 -2.62 0.34 19.22
CA VAL A 278 -2.13 0.60 17.86
C VAL A 278 -2.89 -0.24 16.85
N ALA A 279 -3.14 -1.53 17.10
CA ALA A 279 -3.93 -2.38 16.20
C ALA A 279 -5.32 -1.76 15.88
N THR A 280 -6.00 -1.26 16.91
CA THR A 280 -7.34 -0.67 16.76
C THR A 280 -7.31 0.63 15.96
N LEU A 281 -6.38 1.53 16.30
CA LEU A 281 -6.22 2.81 15.61
C LEU A 281 -5.72 2.61 14.16
N ALA A 282 -4.79 1.67 13.96
CA ALA A 282 -4.26 1.30 12.65
C ALA A 282 -5.36 0.76 11.73
N ALA A 283 -6.22 -0.15 12.21
CA ALA A 283 -7.35 -0.63 11.42
C ALA A 283 -8.32 0.50 11.01
N ARG A 284 -8.48 1.55 11.83
CA ARG A 284 -9.27 2.74 11.45
C ARG A 284 -8.53 3.59 10.42
N ALA A 285 -7.25 3.88 10.65
CA ALA A 285 -6.42 4.66 9.74
C ALA A 285 -6.30 4.00 8.36
N VAL A 286 -6.13 2.68 8.30
CA VAL A 286 -6.12 1.91 7.04
C VAL A 286 -7.45 2.07 6.30
N ALA A 287 -8.58 1.89 6.99
CA ALA A 287 -9.90 2.03 6.39
C ALA A 287 -10.13 3.44 5.83
N GLU A 288 -9.80 4.48 6.60
CA GLU A 288 -9.93 5.87 6.16
C GLU A 288 -8.98 6.21 5.01
N ALA A 289 -7.74 5.73 5.04
CA ALA A 289 -6.75 5.95 3.99
C ALA A 289 -7.17 5.29 2.66
N ILE A 290 -7.73 4.08 2.70
CA ILE A 290 -8.27 3.40 1.52
C ILE A 290 -9.41 4.22 0.90
N ARG A 291 -10.37 4.67 1.71
CA ARG A 291 -11.47 5.50 1.21
C ARG A 291 -10.98 6.82 0.66
N SER A 292 -10.00 7.44 1.33
CA SER A 292 -9.39 8.69 0.87
C SER A 292 -8.68 8.53 -0.48
N ALA A 293 -7.98 7.42 -0.69
CA ALA A 293 -7.33 7.09 -1.97
C ALA A 293 -8.34 7.06 -3.12
N VAL A 294 -9.42 6.28 -2.95
CA VAL A 294 -10.45 6.11 -3.98
C VAL A 294 -11.20 7.41 -4.23
N ARG A 295 -11.52 8.19 -3.17
CA ARG A 295 -12.14 9.51 -3.31
C ARG A 295 -11.26 10.48 -4.07
N ALA A 296 -9.96 10.53 -3.76
CA ALA A 296 -9.02 11.41 -4.43
C ALA A 296 -8.78 11.01 -5.91
N ALA A 297 -8.86 9.72 -6.22
CA ALA A 297 -8.75 9.21 -7.58
C ALA A 297 -10.06 9.32 -8.39
N ALA A 298 -11.19 9.58 -7.74
CA ALA A 298 -12.49 9.64 -8.39
C ALA A 298 -12.54 10.75 -9.46
N GLY A 299 -13.15 10.43 -10.61
CA GLY A 299 -13.27 11.37 -11.74
C GLY A 299 -12.02 11.51 -12.61
N GLN A 300 -10.90 10.90 -12.22
CA GLN A 300 -9.71 10.82 -13.07
C GLN A 300 -9.87 9.65 -14.08
N PRO A 301 -9.32 9.75 -15.30
CA PRO A 301 -9.35 8.63 -16.26
C PRO A 301 -8.59 7.43 -15.70
N LEU A 302 -8.90 6.22 -16.18
CA LEU A 302 -8.13 5.02 -15.83
C LEU A 302 -6.73 5.10 -16.44
N ALA A 303 -5.74 4.54 -15.74
CA ALA A 303 -4.40 4.30 -16.28
C ALA A 303 -4.35 3.14 -17.30
N VAL A 304 -5.49 2.49 -17.54
CA VAL A 304 -5.63 1.37 -18.47
C VAL A 304 -6.03 1.93 -19.83
N PRO A 305 -5.26 1.69 -20.90
CA PRO A 305 -5.64 2.08 -22.25
C PRO A 305 -7.01 1.51 -22.65
N ASP A 306 -7.82 2.29 -23.39
CA ASP A 306 -9.19 1.92 -23.76
C ASP A 306 -9.27 0.61 -24.55
N ASP A 307 -8.29 0.34 -25.41
CA ASP A 307 -8.19 -0.90 -26.20
C ASP A 307 -7.92 -2.12 -25.30
N VAL A 308 -7.05 -1.96 -24.30
CA VAL A 308 -6.77 -3.00 -23.30
C VAL A 308 -8.00 -3.26 -22.44
N LEU A 309 -8.67 -2.20 -21.98
CA LEU A 309 -9.89 -2.32 -21.20
C LEU A 309 -11.01 -2.99 -21.99
N ALA A 310 -11.19 -2.64 -23.27
CA ALA A 310 -12.15 -3.27 -24.16
C ALA A 310 -11.84 -4.76 -24.38
N ALA A 311 -10.56 -5.11 -24.57
CA ALA A 311 -10.13 -6.50 -24.71
C ALA A 311 -10.39 -7.33 -23.44
N MET A 312 -10.11 -6.76 -22.25
CA MET A 312 -10.43 -7.38 -20.97
C MET A 312 -11.93 -7.65 -20.83
N GLN A 313 -12.77 -6.65 -21.17
CA GLN A 313 -14.23 -6.76 -21.12
C GLN A 313 -14.80 -7.77 -22.12
N ALA A 314 -14.19 -7.89 -23.30
CA ALA A 314 -14.59 -8.87 -24.32
C ALA A 314 -14.27 -10.30 -23.88
N ALA A 315 -13.06 -10.55 -23.36
CA ALA A 315 -12.65 -11.86 -22.87
C ALA A 315 -13.56 -12.38 -21.73
N GLN A 316 -14.07 -11.48 -20.87
CA GLN A 316 -15.00 -11.86 -19.79
C GLN A 316 -16.44 -12.16 -20.27
N LYS A 317 -16.79 -11.83 -21.52
CA LYS A 317 -18.09 -12.16 -22.11
C LYS A 317 -18.09 -13.52 -22.80
N ASP A 318 -16.97 -13.91 -23.41
CA ASP A 318 -16.87 -15.19 -24.12
C ASP A 318 -16.80 -16.40 -23.18
N ASP A 319 -16.46 -16.18 -21.90
CA ASP A 319 -16.39 -17.21 -20.84
C ASP A 319 -17.69 -17.37 -20.02
N ARG A 320 -18.77 -16.61 -20.32
CA ARG A 320 -20.08 -16.67 -19.65
C ARG A 320 -21.15 -17.29 -20.54
#